data_AF-A0A0F9CYQ1-F1
#
_entry.id   AF-A0A0F9CYQ1-F1
#
_cell.length_a   1.000
_cell.length_b   1.000
_cell.length_c   1.000
_cell.angle_alpha   90.00
_cell.angle_beta   90.00
_cell.angle_gamma   90.00
#
_symmetry.space_group_name_H-M   'P 1'
#
loop_
_entity.id
_entity.type
_entity.pdbx_description
1 polymer ?
#
loop_
_entity_poly.entity_id
_entity_poly.type
_entity_poly.pdbx_seq_one_letter_code
_entity_poly.pdbx_strand_id
1 'polypeptide(L)'
;MSKILGIDLGTTNSAMAIIEGGEPKVLENEEGNRTTPSVVALNKSGERLVGQVAKRQLVVNPHNTIFSVKRLIGHKFDDAEIQEDNKILPYELQKTDQGGVRVKMGDRWY
;
A
#
# COMPACT_ATOMS: atom_id res chain seq x y z
N MET A 1 -19.19 23.15 -6.03
CA MET A 1 -17.78 23.07 -6.46
C MET A 1 -17.18 21.80 -5.92
N SER A 2 -16.45 21.04 -6.75
CA SER A 2 -15.65 19.91 -6.29
C SER A 2 -14.55 20.40 -5.34
N LYS A 3 -14.33 19.71 -4.22
CA LYS A 3 -13.21 19.99 -3.31
C LYS A 3 -11.93 19.33 -3.89
N ILE A 4 -10.78 20.00 -3.75
CA ILE A 4 -9.47 19.38 -4.00
C ILE A 4 -9.10 18.55 -2.77
N LEU A 5 -8.68 17.31 -2.98
CA LEU A 5 -8.25 16.39 -1.93
C LEU A 5 -6.73 16.40 -1.84
N GLY A 6 -6.19 16.70 -0.66
CA GLY A 6 -4.79 16.45 -0.32
C GLY A 6 -4.65 15.03 0.19
N ILE A 7 -3.72 14.26 -0.39
CA ILE A 7 -3.44 12.88 0.02
C ILE A 7 -1.98 12.79 0.43
N ASP A 8 -1.74 12.48 1.71
CA ASP A 8 -0.44 11.99 2.15
C ASP A 8 -0.40 10.46 1.92
N LEU A 9 0.28 10.03 0.86
CA LEU A 9 0.49 8.62 0.56
C LEU A 9 1.76 8.14 1.24
N GLY A 10 1.73 7.89 2.55
CA GLY A 10 2.88 7.40 3.31
C GLY A 10 3.23 5.91 3.10
N THR A 11 4.36 5.48 3.66
CA THR A 11 4.82 4.08 3.58
C THR A 11 3.99 3.15 4.47
N THR A 12 3.62 3.62 5.66
CA THR A 12 2.93 2.82 6.69
C THR A 12 1.46 3.21 6.82
N ASN A 13 1.20 4.52 6.80
CA ASN A 13 -0.14 5.08 6.88
C ASN A 13 -0.30 6.15 5.82
N SER A 14 -1.53 6.36 5.39
CA SER A 14 -1.93 7.43 4.51
C SER A 14 -3.03 8.26 5.17
N ALA A 15 -3.12 9.54 4.81
CA ALA A 15 -4.13 10.46 5.33
C ALA A 15 -4.69 11.33 4.21
N MET A 16 -5.90 11.83 4.41
CA MET A 16 -6.56 12.69 3.43
C MET A 16 -7.10 13.94 4.12
N ALA A 17 -7.00 15.09 3.44
CA ALA A 17 -7.49 16.36 3.94
C ALA A 17 -8.12 17.20 2.82
N ILE A 18 -9.02 18.11 3.22
CA ILE A 18 -9.66 19.10 2.35
C ILE A 18 -9.59 20.47 3.03
N ILE A 19 -9.83 21.55 2.27
CA ILE A 19 -10.11 22.86 2.85
C ILE A 19 -11.63 22.98 3.11
N GLU A 20 -12.01 23.30 4.34
CA GLU A 20 -13.38 23.54 4.78
C GLU A 20 -13.45 24.80 5.64
N GLY A 21 -14.26 25.78 5.22
CA GLY A 21 -14.36 27.06 5.94
C GLY A 21 -13.08 27.90 5.95
N GLY A 22 -12.16 27.65 5.01
CA GLY A 22 -10.85 28.30 4.95
C GLY A 22 -9.73 27.55 5.69
N GLU A 23 -10.07 26.50 6.45
CA GLU A 23 -9.12 25.75 7.27
C GLU A 23 -8.91 24.32 6.74
N PRO A 24 -7.71 23.73 6.88
CA PRO A 24 -7.47 22.34 6.53
C PRO A 24 -8.14 21.40 7.53
N LYS A 25 -8.88 20.41 7.02
CA LYS A 25 -9.56 19.38 7.81
C LYS A 25 -9.17 17.99 7.33
N VAL A 26 -8.58 17.20 8.24
CA VAL A 26 -8.30 15.77 8.01
C VAL A 26 -9.60 14.98 8.06
N LEU A 27 -9.80 14.11 7.09
CA LEU A 27 -10.99 13.29 6.94
C LEU A 27 -10.83 11.96 7.67
N GLU A 28 -11.93 11.46 8.23
CA GLU A 28 -12.02 10.09 8.75
C GLU A 28 -12.32 9.13 7.60
N ASN A 29 -11.73 7.94 7.64
CA ASN A 29 -12.07 6.84 6.75
C ASN A 29 -13.35 6.12 7.23
N GLU A 30 -13.78 5.11 6.49
CA GLU A 30 -15.00 4.35 6.82
C GLU A 30 -14.93 3.65 8.19
N GLU A 31 -13.73 3.39 8.70
CA GLU A 31 -13.50 2.85 10.04
C GLU A 31 -13.39 3.92 11.14
N GLY A 32 -13.65 5.19 10.84
CA GLY A 32 -13.61 6.31 11.80
C GLY A 32 -12.19 6.78 12.16
N ASN A 33 -11.17 6.37 11.42
CA ASN A 33 -9.77 6.75 11.67
C ASN A 33 -9.33 7.87 10.72
N ARG A 34 -8.53 8.81 11.23
CA ARG A 34 -7.92 9.89 10.44
C ARG A 34 -6.72 9.47 9.59
N THR A 35 -6.25 8.24 9.78
CA THR A 35 -5.21 7.63 8.96
C THR A 35 -5.64 6.22 8.58
N THR A 36 -5.21 5.80 7.40
CA THR A 36 -5.49 4.47 6.85
C THR A 36 -4.17 3.74 6.68
N PRO A 37 -4.00 2.50 7.19
CA PRO A 37 -2.81 1.72 6.90
C PRO A 37 -2.57 1.57 5.39
N SER A 38 -1.34 1.79 4.94
CA SER A 38 -0.92 1.65 3.54
C SER A 38 -0.69 0.17 3.19
N VAL A 39 -1.78 -0.60 3.31
CA VAL A 39 -1.78 -2.05 3.16
C VAL A 39 -2.92 -2.47 2.24
N VAL A 40 -2.63 -3.38 1.32
CA VAL A 40 -3.60 -3.99 0.41
C VAL A 40 -3.49 -5.50 0.52
N ALA A 41 -4.60 -6.21 0.57
CA ALA A 41 -4.61 -7.67 0.58
C ALA A 41 -5.60 -8.24 -0.43
N LEU A 42 -5.36 -9.47 -0.88
CA LEU A 42 -6.36 -10.27 -1.61
C LEU A 42 -6.83 -11.42 -0.71
N ASN A 43 -8.12 -11.48 -0.40
CA ASN A 43 -8.67 -12.56 0.42
C ASN A 43 -8.87 -13.85 -0.40
N LYS A 44 -9.25 -14.94 0.28
CA LYS A 44 -9.48 -16.26 -0.34
C LYS A 44 -10.57 -16.27 -1.41
N SER A 45 -11.50 -15.33 -1.35
CA SER A 45 -12.58 -15.18 -2.33
C SER A 45 -12.18 -14.32 -3.54
N GLY A 46 -10.92 -13.83 -3.59
CA GLY A 46 -10.43 -12.96 -4.64
C GLY A 46 -10.83 -11.48 -4.47
N GLU A 47 -11.34 -11.10 -3.31
CA GLU A 47 -11.70 -9.71 -3.02
C GLU A 47 -10.49 -8.91 -2.54
N ARG A 48 -10.37 -7.68 -3.03
CA ARG A 48 -9.32 -6.74 -2.61
C ARG A 48 -9.75 -6.00 -1.36
N LEU A 49 -8.91 -6.07 -0.34
CA LEU A 49 -9.07 -5.36 0.92
C LEU A 49 -8.02 -4.26 1.03
N VAL A 50 -8.35 -3.17 1.72
CA VAL A 50 -7.46 -2.02 1.92
C VAL A 50 -7.50 -1.61 3.40
N GLY A 51 -6.45 -0.97 3.89
CA GLY A 51 -6.46 -0.32 5.19
C GLY A 51 -6.45 -1.30 6.36
N GLN A 52 -7.31 -1.05 7.34
CA GLN A 52 -7.29 -1.80 8.60
C GLN A 52 -7.69 -3.27 8.40
N VAL A 53 -8.62 -3.54 7.47
CA VAL A 53 -9.06 -4.90 7.15
C VAL A 53 -7.92 -5.70 6.50
N ALA A 54 -7.18 -5.09 5.56
CA ALA A 54 -6.01 -5.71 4.95
C ALA A 54 -4.88 -5.95 5.97
N LYS A 55 -4.60 -4.97 6.85
CA LYS A 55 -3.57 -5.08 7.89
C LYS A 55 -3.80 -6.28 8.82
N ARG A 56 -5.06 -6.60 9.15
CA ARG A 56 -5.42 -7.77 9.97
C ARG A 56 -5.03 -9.11 9.32
N GLN A 57 -4.82 -9.14 8.01
CA GLN A 57 -4.45 -10.35 7.29
C GLN A 57 -2.95 -10.66 7.30
N LEU A 58 -2.08 -9.73 7.72
CA LEU A 58 -0.62 -9.87 7.65
C LEU A 58 -0.11 -11.19 8.25
N VAL A 59 -0.72 -11.66 9.35
CA VAL A 59 -0.30 -12.88 10.03
C VAL A 59 -0.80 -14.15 9.35
N VAL A 60 -2.01 -14.12 8.78
CA VAL A 60 -2.71 -15.31 8.27
C VAL A 60 -2.64 -15.46 6.74
N ASN A 61 -2.28 -14.39 6.02
CA ASN A 61 -2.19 -14.34 4.57
C ASN A 61 -1.00 -13.44 4.13
N PRO A 62 0.22 -13.72 4.61
CA PRO A 62 1.37 -12.83 4.43
C PRO A 62 1.80 -12.66 2.95
N HIS A 63 1.69 -13.73 2.14
CA HIS A 63 2.09 -13.71 0.73
C HIS A 63 1.18 -12.88 -0.18
N ASN A 64 -0.08 -12.67 0.20
CA ASN A 64 -1.04 -11.85 -0.55
C ASN A 64 -1.40 -10.54 0.16
N THR A 65 -0.61 -10.13 1.16
CA THR A 65 -0.80 -8.86 1.88
C THR A 65 0.40 -7.96 1.62
N ILE A 66 0.20 -6.91 0.82
CA ILE A 66 1.22 -5.98 0.37
C ILE A 66 1.24 -4.77 1.31
N PHE A 67 2.42 -4.47 1.86
CA PHE A 67 2.68 -3.35 2.77
C PHE A 67 4.08 -2.79 2.49
N SER A 68 4.39 -1.57 2.94
CA SER A 68 5.68 -0.90 2.68
C SER A 68 6.02 -0.72 1.19
N VAL A 69 5.06 -0.88 0.29
CA VAL A 69 5.27 -0.83 -1.17
C VAL A 69 5.90 0.49 -1.64
N LYS A 70 5.70 1.58 -0.89
CA LYS A 70 6.32 2.88 -1.17
C LYS A 70 7.86 2.82 -1.17
N ARG A 71 8.46 1.85 -0.46
CA ARG A 71 9.93 1.60 -0.48
C ARG A 71 10.41 0.95 -1.78
N LEU A 72 9.51 0.40 -2.58
CA LEU A 72 9.82 -0.26 -3.85
C LEU A 72 9.57 0.66 -5.06
N ILE A 73 8.69 1.65 -4.90
CA ILE A 73 8.28 2.56 -5.98
C ILE A 73 9.49 3.37 -6.47
N GLY A 74 9.72 3.33 -7.78
CA GLY A 74 10.78 4.10 -8.44
C GLY A 74 12.17 3.46 -8.38
N HIS A 75 12.34 2.35 -7.67
CA HIS A 75 13.60 1.61 -7.61
C HIS A 75 13.73 0.61 -8.76
N LYS A 76 14.98 0.24 -9.08
CA LYS A 76 15.29 -0.90 -9.93
C LYS A 76 15.34 -2.16 -9.09
N PHE A 77 14.98 -3.29 -9.69
CA PHE A 77 15.01 -4.57 -8.98
C PHE A 77 16.40 -4.91 -8.45
N ASP A 78 17.46 -4.55 -9.19
CA ASP A 78 18.83 -4.87 -8.82
C ASP A 78 19.44 -3.91 -7.77
N ASP A 79 18.69 -2.90 -7.29
CA ASP A 79 19.17 -1.99 -6.26
C ASP A 79 19.41 -2.76 -4.95
N ALA A 80 20.52 -2.46 -4.25
CA ALA A 80 20.94 -3.20 -3.06
C ALA A 80 19.86 -3.23 -1.96
N GLU A 81 19.16 -2.11 -1.77
CA GLU A 81 18.06 -1.99 -0.81
C GLU A 81 16.84 -2.85 -1.18
N ILE A 82 16.56 -3.02 -2.48
CA ILE A 82 15.49 -3.91 -2.96
C ILE A 82 15.89 -5.37 -2.76
N GLN A 83 17.16 -5.71 -2.96
CA GLN A 83 17.65 -7.06 -2.70
C GLN A 83 17.63 -7.41 -1.20
N GLU A 84 17.85 -6.45 -0.30
CA GLU A 84 17.63 -6.65 1.13
C GLU A 84 16.15 -6.80 1.47
N ASP A 85 15.29 -5.93 0.93
CA ASP A 85 13.84 -6.01 1.12
C ASP A 85 13.27 -7.36 0.60
N ASN A 86 13.76 -7.86 -0.53
CA ASN A 86 13.36 -9.15 -1.11
C ASN A 86 13.64 -10.36 -0.19
N LYS A 87 14.61 -10.24 0.73
CA LYS A 87 14.93 -11.31 1.69
C LYS A 87 13.99 -11.33 2.89
N ILE A 88 13.40 -10.18 3.23
CA ILE A 88 12.63 -10.00 4.46
C ILE A 88 11.12 -9.85 4.22
N LEU A 89 10.73 -9.40 3.03
CA LEU A 89 9.32 -9.25 2.67
C LEU A 89 8.70 -10.63 2.44
N PRO A 90 7.48 -10.87 2.94
CA PRO A 90 6.83 -12.16 2.78
C PRO A 90 6.22 -12.36 1.39
N TYR A 91 5.93 -11.29 0.65
CA TYR A 91 5.34 -11.35 -0.69
C TYR A 91 6.43 -11.34 -1.76
N GLU A 92 6.13 -11.93 -2.92
CA GLU A 92 7.11 -12.11 -3.98
C GLU A 92 7.37 -10.80 -4.74
N LEU A 93 8.65 -10.50 -4.98
CA LEU A 93 9.11 -9.45 -5.88
C LEU A 93 9.65 -10.05 -7.18
N GLN A 94 9.49 -9.34 -8.28
CA GLN A 94 10.11 -9.70 -9.56
C GLN A 94 10.59 -8.47 -10.32
N LYS A 95 11.64 -8.66 -11.11
CA LYS A 95 12.11 -7.68 -12.08
C LYS A 95 11.13 -7.54 -13.24
N THR A 96 10.78 -6.31 -13.59
CA THR A 96 10.03 -6.02 -14.82
C THR A 96 10.95 -6.01 -16.04
N ASP A 97 10.39 -6.04 -17.25
CA ASP A 97 11.16 -5.96 -18.49
C ASP A 97 11.94 -4.63 -18.62
N GLN A 98 11.47 -3.58 -17.94
CA GLN A 98 12.13 -2.27 -17.86
C GLN A 98 13.12 -2.16 -16.67
N GLY A 99 13.32 -3.25 -15.92
CA GLY A 99 14.24 -3.32 -14.79
C GLY A 99 13.69 -2.80 -13.46
N GLY A 100 12.41 -2.39 -13.42
CA GLY A 100 11.73 -1.98 -12.18
C GLY A 100 11.29 -3.17 -11.32
N VAL A 101 10.61 -2.89 -10.22
CA VAL A 101 10.05 -3.89 -9.30
C VAL A 101 8.56 -4.08 -9.57
N ARG A 102 8.11 -5.33 -9.61
CA ARG A 102 6.69 -5.70 -9.54
C ARG A 102 6.44 -6.64 -8.37
N VAL A 103 5.24 -6.60 -7.79
CA VAL A 103 4.83 -7.42 -6.65
C VAL A 103 3.75 -8.42 -7.06
N LYS A 104 3.74 -9.60 -6.45
CA LYS A 104 2.69 -10.60 -6.69
C LYS A 104 1.58 -10.50 -5.66
N MET A 105 0.34 -10.52 -6.12
CA MET A 105 -0.83 -10.64 -5.24
C MET A 105 -1.90 -11.51 -5.92
N GLY A 106 -2.15 -12.69 -5.35
CA GLY A 106 -2.86 -13.78 -6.01
C GLY A 106 -2.06 -14.30 -7.21
N ASP A 107 -2.75 -14.51 -8.33
CA ASP A 107 -2.13 -14.97 -9.58
C ASP A 107 -1.66 -13.82 -10.48
N ARG A 108 -1.72 -12.57 -9.98
CA ARG A 108 -1.41 -11.37 -10.77
C ARG A 108 -0.16 -10.67 -10.26
N TRP A 109 0.62 -10.16 -11.21
CA TRP A 109 1.74 -9.26 -10.96
C TRP A 109 1.29 -7.81 -11.16
N TYR A 110 1.70 -6.92 -10.26
CA TYR A 110 1.41 -5.49 -10.27
C TYR A 110 2.71 -4.69 -10.29
#